data_AF-A0A1H6DTD9-F1
#
_entry.id   AF-A0A1H6DTD9-F1
#
_cell.length_a   1.000
_cell.length_b   1.000
_cell.length_c   1.000
_cell.angle_alpha   90.00
_cell.angle_beta   90.00
_cell.angle_gamma   90.00
#
_symmetry.space_group_name_H-M   'P 1'
#
loop_
_entity.id
_entity.type
_entity.pdbx_description
1 polymer ?
#
loop_
_entity_poly.entity_id
_entity_poly.type
_entity_poly.pdbx_seq_one_letter_code
_entity_poly.pdbx_strand_id
1 'polypeptide(L)'
;MHFQNLDVSVLLMYGRSTARQRVFAWAISVFLLVSLLVLFWYAPVIPDEDIANTVQAFGSFVLEGFGGAAVIVMVQRLLFPMKRTLTDQVRRFTPIGFIEERDRSVLDNAYIQVMETASRVDFRKALELAAYDPEILSFGNLRVIVQQRRGRLARWMVTEERISQACFLLYLCHRAEQKKRQITETGQTDIF
;
A
#
# COMPACT_ATOMS: atom_id res chain seq x y z
N MET A 1 -30.41 -5.79 2.64
CA MET A 1 -29.28 -4.96 3.11
C MET A 1 -28.09 -5.29 2.23
N HIS A 2 -27.48 -4.27 1.64
CA HIS A 2 -26.59 -4.40 0.49
C HIS A 2 -25.10 -4.30 0.85
N PHE A 3 -24.76 -3.73 2.01
CA PHE A 3 -23.38 -3.40 2.40
C PHE A 3 -22.92 -4.12 3.69
N GLN A 4 -23.63 -5.15 4.15
CA GLN A 4 -23.34 -5.80 5.45
C GLN A 4 -22.23 -6.83 5.39
N ASN A 5 -22.06 -7.51 4.26
CA ASN A 5 -21.05 -8.55 4.09
C ASN A 5 -19.71 -7.97 3.63
N LEU A 6 -19.43 -6.71 3.97
CA LEU A 6 -18.18 -6.05 3.65
C LEU A 6 -17.15 -6.39 4.74
N ASP A 7 -15.98 -6.86 4.31
CA ASP A 7 -14.83 -7.03 5.19
C ASP A 7 -14.27 -5.66 5.56
N VAL A 8 -14.61 -5.21 6.75
CA VAL A 8 -14.21 -3.91 7.30
C VAL A 8 -12.70 -3.80 7.45
N SER A 9 -11.99 -4.92 7.67
CA SER A 9 -10.53 -4.89 7.83
C SER A 9 -9.83 -4.48 6.53
N VAL A 10 -10.33 -4.96 5.39
CA VAL A 10 -9.84 -4.61 4.05
C VAL A 10 -10.23 -3.18 3.68
N LEU A 11 -11.46 -2.75 4.02
CA LEU A 11 -11.91 -1.37 3.77
C LEU A 11 -11.13 -0.32 4.56
N LEU A 12 -10.73 -0.65 5.79
CA LEU A 12 -9.85 0.20 6.61
C LEU A 12 -8.37 0.09 6.21
N MET A 13 -8.05 -0.72 5.20
CA MET A 13 -6.67 -1.01 4.76
C MET A 13 -5.79 -1.46 5.94
N TYR A 14 -6.36 -2.28 6.83
CA TYR A 14 -5.69 -2.75 8.03
C TYR A 14 -4.45 -3.56 7.65
N GLY A 15 -3.28 -3.17 8.17
CA GLY A 15 -2.00 -3.79 7.82
C GLY A 15 -1.14 -3.00 6.85
N ARG A 16 -1.60 -1.83 6.38
CA ARG A 16 -0.75 -0.86 5.69
C ARG A 16 0.31 -0.30 6.63
N SER A 17 1.54 -0.22 6.14
CA SER A 17 2.65 0.35 6.90
C SER A 17 2.46 1.84 7.16
N THR A 18 2.75 2.26 8.39
CA THR A 18 2.73 3.68 8.75
C THR A 18 3.91 4.43 8.13
N ALA A 19 3.78 5.73 7.92
CA ALA A 19 4.88 6.57 7.44
C ALA A 19 6.16 6.41 8.30
N ARG A 20 5.99 6.21 9.62
CA ARG A 20 7.09 5.94 10.55
C ARG A 20 7.79 4.60 10.26
N GLN A 21 7.05 3.54 9.98
CA GLN A 21 7.63 2.23 9.63
C GLN A 21 8.40 2.29 8.30
N ARG A 22 7.91 3.06 7.32
CA ARG A 22 8.62 3.29 6.04
C ARG A 22 9.92 4.05 6.25
N VAL A 23 9.90 5.12 7.05
CA VAL A 23 11.10 5.90 7.39
C VAL A 23 12.10 5.04 8.18
N PHE A 24 11.63 4.23 9.12
CA PHE A 24 12.49 3.34 9.90
C PHE A 24 13.14 2.25 9.04
N ALA A 25 12.38 1.63 8.12
CA ALA A 25 12.94 0.67 7.18
C ALA A 25 13.96 1.29 6.23
N TRP A 26 13.73 2.54 5.81
CA TRP A 26 14.71 3.31 5.04
C TRP A 26 15.97 3.60 5.85
N ALA A 27 15.81 4.07 7.10
CA ALA A 27 16.92 4.34 7.99
C ALA A 27 17.77 3.10 8.28
N ILE A 28 17.15 1.93 8.51
CA ILE A 28 17.87 0.66 8.68
C ILE A 28 18.64 0.29 7.40
N SER A 29 18.02 0.45 6.23
CA SER A 29 18.66 0.10 4.97
C SER A 29 19.86 1.00 4.67
N VAL A 30 19.74 2.30 4.95
CA VAL A 30 20.83 3.27 4.83
C VAL A 30 21.92 3.00 5.87
N PHE A 31 21.56 2.73 7.12
CA PHE A 31 22.50 2.40 8.17
C PHE A 31 23.31 1.15 7.83
N LEU A 32 22.66 0.07 7.38
CA LEU A 32 23.34 -1.15 6.93
C LEU A 32 24.32 -0.87 5.79
N LEU A 33 23.93 -0.08 4.79
CA LEU A 33 24.78 0.26 3.67
C LEU A 33 25.98 1.12 4.08
N VAL A 34 25.78 2.10 4.96
CA VAL A 34 26.86 2.93 5.51
C VAL A 34 27.79 2.08 6.37
N SER A 35 27.27 1.22 7.24
CA SER A 35 28.09 0.31 8.06
C SER A 35 28.93 -0.62 7.20
N LEU A 36 28.38 -1.14 6.10
CA LEU A 36 29.11 -1.99 5.14
C LEU A 36 30.22 -1.21 4.41
N LEU A 37 29.95 0.03 3.99
CA LEU A 37 30.95 0.90 3.37
C LEU A 37 32.08 1.27 4.34
N VAL A 38 31.76 1.57 5.59
CA VAL A 38 32.75 1.86 6.64
C VAL A 38 33.61 0.61 6.91
N LEU A 39 33.00 -0.57 7.04
CA LEU A 39 33.72 -1.84 7.18
C LEU A 39 34.66 -2.11 6.01
N PHE A 40 34.22 -1.85 4.77
CA PHE A 40 35.06 -1.97 3.59
C PHE A 40 36.23 -0.99 3.59
N TRP A 41 35.99 0.27 3.97
CA TRP A 41 37.02 1.31 4.03
C TRP A 41 38.09 1.03 5.09
N TYR A 42 37.68 0.45 6.23
CA TYR A 42 38.59 0.12 7.34
C TYR A 42 39.19 -1.29 7.26
N ALA A 43 38.74 -2.13 6.32
CA ALA A 43 39.30 -3.47 6.06
C ALA A 43 40.85 -3.52 5.98
N PRO A 44 41.55 -2.58 5.29
CA PRO A 44 43.02 -2.63 5.20
C PRO A 44 43.75 -2.22 6.49
N VAL A 45 43.03 -1.74 7.52
CA VAL A 45 43.58 -1.35 8.83
C VAL A 45 43.43 -2.47 9.87
N ILE A 46 42.71 -3.55 9.53
CA ILE A 46 42.51 -4.70 10.42
C ILE A 46 43.83 -5.51 10.45
N PRO A 47 44.45 -5.69 11.63
CA PRO A 47 45.74 -6.37 11.75
C PRO A 47 45.67 -7.89 11.58
N ASP A 48 44.46 -8.46 11.60
CA ASP A 48 44.19 -9.89 11.39
C ASP A 48 43.97 -10.16 9.90
N GLU A 49 44.91 -10.84 9.24
CA GLU A 49 44.89 -11.09 7.79
C GLU A 49 43.67 -11.92 7.34
N ASP A 50 43.22 -12.87 8.16
CA ASP A 50 42.05 -13.71 7.85
C ASP A 50 40.74 -12.90 7.85
N ILE A 51 40.62 -11.95 8.78
CA ILE A 51 39.45 -11.07 8.88
C ILE A 51 39.51 -10.01 7.79
N ALA A 52 40.68 -9.43 7.54
CA ALA A 52 40.89 -8.44 6.48
C ALA A 52 40.53 -9.01 5.11
N ASN A 53 41.00 -10.21 4.77
CA ASN A 53 40.70 -10.88 3.50
C ASN A 53 39.21 -11.22 3.36
N THR A 54 38.56 -11.66 4.44
CA THR A 54 37.12 -11.95 4.44
C THR A 54 36.29 -10.68 4.24
N VAL A 55 36.65 -9.59 4.92
CA VAL A 55 35.97 -8.29 4.77
C VAL A 55 36.23 -7.67 3.40
N GLN A 56 37.42 -7.81 2.83
CA GLN A 56 37.74 -7.34 1.48
C GLN A 56 36.99 -8.14 0.40
N ALA A 57 36.93 -9.47 0.51
CA ALA A 57 36.20 -10.32 -0.44
C ALA A 57 34.69 -10.11 -0.35
N PHE A 58 34.14 -9.95 0.86
CA PHE A 58 32.72 -9.66 1.05
C PHE A 58 32.38 -8.23 0.61
N GLY A 59 33.27 -7.27 0.88
CA GLY A 59 33.13 -5.89 0.45
C GLY A 59 33.25 -5.71 -1.06
N SER A 60 34.15 -6.45 -1.73
CA SER A 60 34.23 -6.49 -3.20
C SER A 60 32.99 -7.15 -3.79
N PHE A 61 32.50 -8.25 -3.20
CA PHE A 61 31.24 -8.87 -3.61
C PHE A 61 30.04 -7.92 -3.46
N VAL A 62 29.99 -7.12 -2.40
CA VAL A 62 28.95 -6.11 -2.20
C VAL A 62 29.11 -4.95 -3.18
N LEU A 63 30.32 -4.44 -3.42
CA LEU A 63 30.57 -3.34 -4.37
C LEU A 63 30.37 -3.77 -5.83
N GLU A 64 30.79 -4.97 -6.21
CA GLU A 64 30.57 -5.54 -7.54
C GLU A 64 29.12 -5.98 -7.72
N GLY A 65 28.50 -6.54 -6.68
CA GLY A 65 27.09 -6.93 -6.69
C GLY A 65 26.14 -5.75 -6.76
N PHE A 66 26.29 -4.76 -5.86
CA PHE A 66 25.45 -3.55 -5.85
C PHE A 66 25.87 -2.54 -6.92
N GLY A 67 27.17 -2.36 -7.17
CA GLY A 67 27.68 -1.48 -8.23
C GLY A 67 27.40 -2.05 -9.62
N GLY A 68 27.61 -3.35 -9.82
CA GLY A 68 27.21 -4.06 -11.03
C GLY A 68 25.69 -4.04 -11.22
N ALA A 69 24.90 -4.27 -10.17
CA ALA A 69 23.45 -4.11 -10.25
C ALA A 69 23.04 -2.66 -10.56
N ALA A 70 23.70 -1.65 -9.99
CA ALA A 70 23.43 -0.25 -10.27
C ALA A 70 23.75 0.12 -11.73
N VAL A 71 24.88 -0.35 -12.26
CA VAL A 71 25.27 -0.15 -13.67
C VAL A 71 24.31 -0.89 -14.60
N ILE A 72 23.97 -2.15 -14.31
CA ILE A 72 22.99 -2.93 -15.08
C ILE A 72 21.63 -2.22 -15.06
N VAL A 73 21.19 -1.70 -13.91
CA VAL A 73 19.93 -0.96 -13.79
C VAL A 73 19.99 0.36 -14.56
N MET A 74 21.13 1.06 -14.54
CA MET A 74 21.31 2.31 -15.28
C MET A 74 21.30 2.07 -16.80
N VAL A 75 22.03 1.06 -17.28
CA VAL A 75 22.09 0.62 -18.67
C VAL A 75 20.75 0.08 -19.15
N GLN A 76 20.06 -0.72 -18.33
CA GLN A 76 18.74 -1.27 -18.63
C GLN A 76 17.68 -0.16 -18.68
N ARG A 77 17.74 0.85 -17.80
CA ARG A 77 16.84 2.02 -17.83
C ARG A 77 17.10 2.92 -19.05
N LEU A 78 18.32 2.93 -19.57
CA LEU A 78 18.70 3.66 -20.78
C LEU A 78 18.26 2.92 -22.05
N LEU A 79 18.40 1.59 -22.08
CA LEU A 79 18.15 0.77 -23.27
C LEU A 79 16.72 0.23 -23.39
N PHE A 80 16.05 -0.04 -22.26
CA PHE A 80 14.70 -0.59 -22.22
C PHE A 80 13.88 0.08 -21.11
N PRO A 81 13.08 1.13 -21.41
CA PRO A 81 12.16 1.76 -20.46
C PRO A 81 10.93 0.87 -20.12
N MET A 82 11.14 -0.44 -19.93
CA MET A 82 10.10 -1.42 -19.61
C MET A 82 10.01 -1.69 -18.10
N LYS A 83 8.76 -1.84 -17.65
CA LYS A 83 8.25 -1.72 -16.27
C LYS A 83 8.69 -2.79 -15.24
N ARG A 84 9.67 -3.64 -15.52
CA ARG A 84 10.11 -4.71 -14.59
C ARG A 84 11.62 -4.83 -14.62
N THR A 85 12.28 -4.05 -13.79
CA THR A 85 13.74 -4.01 -13.65
C THR A 85 14.20 -5.08 -12.66
N LEU A 86 15.46 -5.55 -12.80
CA LEU A 86 16.14 -6.42 -11.82
C LEU A 86 16.12 -5.85 -10.39
N THR A 87 15.92 -4.54 -10.24
CA THR A 87 15.61 -3.90 -8.96
C THR A 87 14.42 -4.52 -8.25
N ASP A 88 13.40 -5.04 -8.92
CA ASP A 88 12.23 -5.65 -8.27
C ASP A 88 12.61 -6.99 -7.61
N GLN A 89 13.56 -7.74 -8.20
CA GLN A 89 14.08 -8.96 -7.59
C GLN A 89 14.97 -8.66 -6.38
N VAL A 90 15.83 -7.63 -6.46
CA VAL A 90 16.67 -7.22 -5.33
C VAL A 90 15.84 -6.54 -4.23
N ARG A 91 14.81 -5.77 -4.60
CA ARG A 91 13.90 -5.10 -3.65
C ARG A 91 13.19 -6.08 -2.75
N ARG A 92 12.79 -7.26 -3.24
CA ARG A 92 12.17 -8.32 -2.43
C ARG A 92 12.98 -8.74 -1.21
N PHE A 93 14.30 -8.63 -1.27
CA PHE A 93 15.20 -9.01 -0.18
C PHE A 93 15.55 -7.84 0.74
N THR A 94 15.10 -6.62 0.41
CA THR A 94 15.28 -5.44 1.26
C THR A 94 14.06 -5.24 2.17
N PRO A 95 14.25 -4.75 3.42
CA PRO A 95 13.14 -4.45 4.33
C PRO A 95 12.10 -3.49 3.74
N ILE A 96 12.55 -2.57 2.88
CA ILE A 96 11.70 -1.62 2.15
C ILE A 96 10.80 -2.35 1.16
N GLY A 97 11.36 -3.25 0.34
CA GLY A 97 10.55 -3.97 -0.65
C GLY A 97 9.56 -4.94 -0.03
N PHE A 98 9.87 -5.53 1.13
CA PHE A 98 8.89 -6.34 1.88
C PHE A 98 7.68 -5.50 2.33
N ILE A 99 7.93 -4.28 2.82
CA ILE A 99 6.86 -3.35 3.22
C ILE A 99 6.05 -2.89 2.02
N GLU A 100 6.70 -2.55 0.90
CA GLU A 100 6.02 -2.11 -0.31
C GLU A 100 5.16 -3.22 -0.93
N GLU A 101 5.65 -4.46 -0.98
CA GLU A 101 4.89 -5.60 -1.55
C GLU A 101 3.70 -5.96 -0.66
N ARG A 102 3.85 -5.87 0.67
CA ARG A 102 2.72 -5.98 1.61
C ARG A 102 1.69 -4.88 1.39
N ASP A 103 2.11 -3.62 1.34
CA ASP A 103 1.20 -2.48 1.13
C ASP A 103 0.46 -2.60 -0.21
N ARG A 104 1.16 -3.05 -1.26
CA ARG A 104 0.56 -3.29 -2.57
C ARG A 104 -0.51 -4.38 -2.51
N SER A 105 -0.23 -5.49 -1.81
CA SER A 105 -1.21 -6.57 -1.65
C SER A 105 -2.48 -6.11 -0.91
N VAL A 106 -2.33 -5.23 0.10
CA VAL A 106 -3.47 -4.64 0.82
C VAL A 106 -4.31 -3.75 -0.11
N LEU A 107 -3.65 -2.93 -0.93
CA LEU A 107 -4.35 -2.08 -1.92
C LEU A 107 -5.04 -2.89 -3.01
N ASP A 108 -4.41 -3.96 -3.50
CA ASP A 108 -4.99 -4.83 -4.52
C ASP A 108 -6.22 -5.56 -3.96
N ASN A 109 -6.17 -6.05 -2.72
CA ASN A 109 -7.33 -6.64 -2.05
C ASN A 109 -8.46 -5.62 -1.86
N ALA A 110 -8.13 -4.40 -1.43
CA ALA A 110 -9.09 -3.32 -1.28
C ALA A 110 -9.75 -2.93 -2.62
N TYR A 111 -8.96 -2.86 -3.68
CA TYR A 111 -9.45 -2.62 -5.05
C TYR A 111 -10.42 -3.72 -5.51
N ILE A 112 -10.04 -4.98 -5.33
CA ILE A 112 -10.86 -6.14 -5.71
C ILE A 112 -12.20 -6.09 -4.96
N GLN A 113 -12.16 -5.85 -3.65
CA GLN A 113 -13.37 -5.78 -2.83
C GLN A 113 -14.31 -4.65 -3.27
N VAL A 114 -13.77 -3.47 -3.59
CA VAL A 114 -14.57 -2.36 -4.11
C VAL A 114 -15.22 -2.74 -5.44
N MET A 115 -14.48 -3.35 -6.35
CA MET A 115 -14.99 -3.76 -7.66
C MET A 115 -16.02 -4.89 -7.56
N GLU A 116 -15.81 -5.87 -6.69
CA GLU A 116 -16.76 -6.94 -6.42
C GLU A 116 -18.07 -6.37 -5.86
N THR A 117 -17.98 -5.44 -4.92
CA THR A 117 -19.15 -4.75 -4.37
C THR A 117 -19.87 -3.92 -5.44
N ALA A 118 -19.12 -3.14 -6.22
CA ALA A 118 -19.66 -2.30 -7.29
C ALA A 118 -20.33 -3.11 -8.41
N SER A 119 -19.96 -4.38 -8.59
CA SER A 119 -20.59 -5.30 -9.54
C SER A 119 -21.93 -5.85 -9.04
N ARG A 120 -22.12 -5.95 -7.73
CA ARG A 120 -23.30 -6.53 -7.08
C ARG A 120 -24.31 -5.48 -6.62
N VAL A 121 -23.85 -4.26 -6.34
CA VAL A 121 -24.66 -3.22 -5.70
C VAL A 121 -24.54 -1.90 -6.45
N ASP A 122 -25.67 -1.28 -6.76
CA ASP A 122 -25.70 0.10 -7.25
C ASP A 122 -25.42 1.07 -6.09
N PHE A 123 -24.33 1.84 -6.23
CA PHE A 123 -23.91 2.80 -5.21
C PHE A 123 -24.91 3.95 -5.04
N ARG A 124 -25.88 4.14 -5.93
CA ARG A 124 -27.00 5.06 -5.67
C ARG A 124 -27.79 4.72 -4.42
N LYS A 125 -27.86 3.43 -4.04
CA LYS A 125 -28.50 2.99 -2.80
C LYS A 125 -27.80 3.54 -1.56
N ALA A 126 -26.53 3.94 -1.66
CA ALA A 126 -25.85 4.65 -0.59
C ALA A 126 -26.49 6.01 -0.28
N LEU A 127 -27.12 6.67 -1.26
CA LEU A 127 -27.78 7.96 -1.04
C LEU A 127 -29.00 7.83 -0.12
N GLU A 128 -29.67 6.68 -0.10
CA GLU A 128 -30.75 6.40 0.85
C GLU A 128 -30.21 6.26 2.29
N LEU A 129 -28.96 5.83 2.42
CA LEU A 129 -28.28 5.68 3.71
C LEU A 129 -27.74 7.00 4.26
N ALA A 130 -27.71 8.06 3.44
CA ALA A 130 -27.27 9.39 3.86
C ALA A 130 -28.12 9.98 5.00
N ALA A 131 -29.36 9.52 5.16
CA ALA A 131 -30.21 9.88 6.31
C ALA A 131 -29.63 9.43 7.66
N TYR A 132 -28.81 8.38 7.67
CA TYR A 132 -28.18 7.81 8.87
C TYR A 132 -26.70 8.22 9.00
N ASP A 133 -26.08 8.64 7.90
CA ASP A 133 -24.69 9.05 7.85
C ASP A 133 -24.46 10.14 6.78
N PRO A 134 -24.46 11.42 7.17
CA PRO A 134 -24.39 12.53 6.21
C PRO A 134 -23.02 12.64 5.52
N GLU A 135 -21.97 12.00 6.05
CA GLU A 135 -20.64 11.99 5.42
C GLU A 135 -20.65 11.30 4.04
N ILE A 136 -21.65 10.45 3.77
CA ILE A 136 -21.88 9.84 2.45
C ILE A 136 -22.10 10.91 1.37
N LEU A 137 -22.67 12.07 1.72
CA LEU A 137 -22.92 13.18 0.80
C LEU A 137 -21.69 14.07 0.56
N SER A 138 -20.54 13.76 1.17
CA SER A 138 -19.32 14.51 0.89
C SER A 138 -18.96 14.44 -0.60
N PHE A 139 -18.41 15.52 -1.14
CA PHE A 139 -18.11 15.66 -2.58
C PHE A 139 -17.26 14.50 -3.12
N GLY A 140 -16.30 14.05 -2.31
CA GLY A 140 -15.45 12.92 -2.62
C GLY A 140 -16.22 11.61 -2.81
N ASN A 141 -17.13 11.32 -1.89
CA ASN A 141 -17.96 10.12 -1.90
C ASN A 141 -18.99 10.15 -3.04
N LEU A 142 -19.62 11.30 -3.29
CA LEU A 142 -20.50 11.51 -4.44
C LEU A 142 -19.77 11.27 -5.77
N ARG A 143 -18.50 11.66 -5.87
CA ARG A 143 -17.68 11.40 -7.05
C ARG A 143 -17.53 9.91 -7.31
N VAL A 144 -17.30 9.10 -6.27
CA VAL A 144 -17.21 7.63 -6.39
C VAL A 144 -18.51 7.06 -6.96
N ILE A 145 -19.66 7.46 -6.41
CA ILE A 145 -21.00 7.03 -6.86
C ILE A 145 -21.21 7.38 -8.34
N VAL A 146 -20.84 8.60 -8.75
CA VAL A 146 -20.95 9.04 -10.14
C VAL A 146 -20.04 8.22 -11.08
N GLN A 147 -18.82 7.86 -10.66
CA GLN A 147 -17.92 7.07 -11.49
C GLN A 147 -18.39 5.62 -11.66
N GLN A 148 -19.00 5.03 -10.62
CA GLN A 148 -19.62 3.70 -10.70
C GLN A 148 -20.81 3.73 -11.67
N ARG A 149 -21.70 4.72 -11.55
CA ARG A 149 -22.82 4.93 -12.48
C ARG A 149 -22.37 5.08 -13.94
N ARG A 150 -21.23 5.72 -14.18
CA ARG A 150 -20.67 5.92 -15.53
C ARG A 150 -19.93 4.70 -16.07
N GLY A 151 -19.81 3.62 -15.30
CA GLY A 151 -18.99 2.45 -15.67
C GLY A 151 -17.49 2.78 -15.77
N ARG A 152 -17.03 3.82 -15.08
CA ARG A 152 -15.64 4.31 -15.13
C ARG A 152 -14.89 4.13 -13.81
N LEU A 153 -15.49 3.47 -12.83
CA LEU A 153 -14.91 3.27 -11.49
C LEU A 153 -13.50 2.66 -11.56
N ALA A 154 -13.34 1.55 -12.29
CA ALA A 154 -12.04 0.89 -12.46
C ALA A 154 -10.95 1.81 -13.04
N ARG A 155 -11.29 2.62 -14.05
CA ARG A 155 -10.38 3.60 -14.67
C ARG A 155 -10.13 4.82 -13.78
N TRP A 156 -11.03 5.11 -12.86
CA TRP A 156 -10.88 6.22 -11.94
C TRP A 156 -9.98 5.83 -10.76
N MET A 157 -10.11 4.62 -10.23
CA MET A 157 -9.34 4.07 -9.10
C MET A 157 -7.89 3.67 -9.45
N VAL A 158 -7.19 4.50 -10.22
CA VAL A 158 -5.78 4.27 -10.60
C VAL A 158 -4.81 4.73 -9.50
N THR A 159 -5.24 5.65 -8.64
CA THR A 159 -4.42 6.15 -7.52
C THR A 159 -4.90 5.58 -6.20
N GLU A 160 -3.96 5.41 -5.28
CA GLU A 160 -4.21 4.93 -3.93
C GLU A 160 -5.24 5.77 -3.17
N GLU A 161 -5.16 7.09 -3.28
CA GLU A 161 -6.14 8.01 -2.66
C GLU A 161 -7.58 7.73 -3.13
N ARG A 162 -7.76 7.40 -4.41
CA ARG A 162 -9.08 7.12 -4.99
C ARG A 162 -9.60 5.75 -4.59
N ILE A 163 -8.71 4.76 -4.44
CA ILE A 163 -9.07 3.45 -3.88
C ILE A 163 -9.50 3.64 -2.42
N SER A 164 -8.71 4.36 -1.62
CA SER A 164 -9.04 4.68 -0.23
C SER A 164 -10.37 5.42 -0.09
N GLN A 165 -10.63 6.39 -0.95
CA GLN A 165 -11.90 7.11 -0.99
C GLN A 165 -13.09 6.19 -1.31
N ALA A 166 -12.93 5.24 -2.23
CA ALA A 166 -13.97 4.26 -2.53
C ALA A 166 -14.20 3.28 -1.38
N CYS A 167 -13.13 2.81 -0.73
CA CYS A 167 -13.22 1.99 0.47
C CYS A 167 -13.90 2.73 1.62
N PHE A 168 -13.58 4.02 1.80
CA PHE A 168 -14.20 4.86 2.83
C PHE A 168 -15.70 5.03 2.60
N LEU A 169 -16.14 5.26 1.35
CA LEU A 169 -17.57 5.26 1.02
C LEU A 169 -18.25 3.95 1.42
N LEU A 170 -17.65 2.80 1.08
CA LEU A 170 -18.21 1.49 1.42
C LEU A 170 -18.27 1.26 2.93
N TYR A 171 -17.26 1.72 3.66
CA TYR A 171 -17.25 1.70 5.13
C TYR A 171 -18.39 2.54 5.72
N LEU A 172 -18.59 3.76 5.21
CA LEU A 172 -19.71 4.61 5.64
C LEU A 172 -21.07 3.96 5.34
N CYS A 173 -21.21 3.30 4.18
CA CYS A 173 -22.43 2.56 3.84
C CYS A 173 -22.68 1.41 4.82
N HIS A 174 -21.63 0.65 5.17
CA HIS A 174 -21.69 -0.41 6.16
C HIS A 174 -22.13 0.12 7.53
N ARG A 175 -21.48 1.20 8.01
CA ARG A 175 -21.82 1.87 9.27
C ARG A 175 -23.25 2.39 9.28
N ALA A 176 -23.69 3.01 8.20
CA ALA A 176 -25.05 3.53 8.07
C ALA A 176 -26.11 2.41 8.08
N GLU A 177 -25.84 1.26 7.45
CA GLU A 177 -26.73 0.09 7.51
C GLU A 177 -26.81 -0.49 8.93
N GLN A 178 -25.71 -0.48 9.70
CA GLN A 178 -25.73 -0.88 11.11
C GLN A 178 -26.58 0.08 11.95
N LYS A 179 -26.41 1.40 11.79
CA LYS A 179 -27.24 2.42 12.47
C LYS A 179 -28.72 2.28 12.12
N LYS A 180 -29.04 2.09 10.84
CA LYS A 180 -30.42 1.86 10.38
C LYS A 180 -31.05 0.65 11.05
N ARG A 181 -30.31 -0.46 11.19
CA ARG A 181 -30.77 -1.66 11.90
C ARG A 181 -31.05 -1.37 13.37
N GLN A 182 -30.09 -0.76 14.06
CA GLN A 182 -30.25 -0.40 15.46
C GLN A 182 -31.52 0.44 15.66
N ILE A 183 -31.72 1.51 14.88
CA ILE A 183 -32.91 2.36 14.97
C ILE A 183 -34.21 1.55 14.70
N THR A 184 -34.18 0.60 13.77
CA THR A 184 -35.34 -0.25 13.45
C THR A 184 -35.65 -1.26 14.55
N GLU A 185 -34.63 -1.76 15.25
CA GLU A 185 -34.74 -2.78 16.30
C GLU A 185 -35.02 -2.19 17.69
N THR A 186 -34.47 -1.01 18.02
CA THR A 186 -34.60 -0.38 19.35
C THR A 186 -35.48 0.87 19.38
N GLY A 187 -35.83 1.46 18.22
CA GLY A 187 -36.66 2.67 18.15
C GLY A 187 -36.02 3.94 18.71
N GLN A 188 -34.75 3.90 19.14
CA GLN A 188 -34.02 5.06 19.68
C GLN A 188 -33.08 5.66 18.62
N THR A 189 -33.17 6.99 18.46
CA THR A 189 -32.39 7.81 17.52
C THR A 189 -31.19 8.52 18.16
N ASP A 190 -30.75 8.11 19.35
CA ASP A 190 -29.74 8.84 20.09
C ASP A 190 -28.44 8.05 20.20
N ILE A 191 -27.46 8.37 19.34
CA ILE A 191 -26.05 8.35 19.73
C ILE A 191 -25.36 9.52 18.99
N PHE A 192 -25.28 10.66 19.67
CA PHE A 192 -24.25 11.68 19.44
C PHE A 192 -22.93 11.20 20.07
#